data_AF-A0A2U1NWT8-F1
#
_entry.id   AF-A0A2U1NWT8-F1
#
_cell.length_a   1.000
_cell.length_b   1.000
_cell.length_c   1.000
_cell.angle_alpha   90.00
_cell.angle_beta   90.00
_cell.angle_gamma   90.00
#
_symmetry.space_group_name_H-M   'P 1'
#
loop_
_entity.id
_entity.type
_entity.pdbx_description
1 polymer ?
#
loop_
_entity_poly.entity_id
_entity_poly.type
_entity_poly.pdbx_seq_one_letter_code
_entity_poly.pdbx_strand_id
1 'polypeptide(L)'
;MLRVRDRNATTYRTLYKEKGEEQVQECEKVVEYKVLRSLKDGSVECTCRHFLRFGFLCRHAFCALKNRDVQMIPEKYILRRWRRDIIPSALRRNTNRYEEKKCTN
;
A
#
# COMPACT_ATOMS: atom_id res chain seq x y z
N MET A 1 -5.66 -4.05 -16.80
CA MET A 1 -5.74 -4.61 -15.43
C MET A 1 -4.39 -5.19 -15.08
N LEU A 2 -3.77 -4.76 -13.97
CA LEU A 2 -2.50 -5.32 -13.49
C LEU A 2 -2.78 -6.35 -12.38
N ARG A 3 -2.13 -7.51 -12.44
CA ARG A 3 -2.15 -8.50 -11.36
C ARG A 3 -0.87 -8.35 -10.55
N VAL A 4 -1.00 -8.15 -9.24
CA VAL A 4 0.13 -7.98 -8.32
C VAL A 4 0.07 -9.10 -7.29
N ARG A 5 1.15 -9.88 -7.19
CA ARG A 5 1.31 -10.90 -6.14
C ARG A 5 1.90 -10.26 -4.90
N ASP A 6 1.31 -10.54 -3.74
CA ASP A 6 1.88 -10.18 -2.46
C ASP A 6 2.71 -11.34 -1.92
N ARG A 7 4.02 -11.15 -1.77
CA ARG A 7 4.91 -12.18 -1.20
C ARG A 7 4.82 -12.27 0.33
N ASN A 8 4.18 -11.29 0.98
CA ASN A 8 4.08 -11.19 2.44
C ASN A 8 2.64 -11.36 2.97
N ALA A 9 1.68 -11.80 2.15
CA ALA A 9 0.27 -11.73 2.52
C ALA A 9 -0.10 -12.63 3.71
N THR A 10 0.53 -13.80 3.87
CA THR A 10 0.27 -14.71 5.00
C THR A 10 1.25 -15.89 4.97
N THR A 11 2.48 -15.69 5.44
CA THR A 11 3.27 -16.81 5.97
C THR A 11 2.76 -17.03 7.39
N TYR A 12 1.97 -18.08 7.60
CA TYR A 12 1.49 -18.45 8.92
C TYR A 12 2.04 -19.83 9.28
N ARG A 13 2.36 -19.99 10.56
CA ARG A 13 2.89 -21.23 11.11
C ARG A 13 1.72 -22.03 11.67
N THR A 14 1.43 -23.19 11.10
CA THR A 14 0.49 -24.14 11.72
C THR A 14 1.27 -25.15 12.55
N LEU A 15 0.75 -25.39 13.76
CA LEU A 15 1.24 -26.42 14.67
C LEU A 15 0.21 -27.54 14.67
N TYR A 16 0.54 -28.66 14.04
CA TYR A 16 -0.30 -29.85 14.11
C TYR A 16 0.21 -30.73 15.27
N LYS A 17 -0.70 -31.14 16.16
CA LYS A 17 -0.43 -32.14 17.20
C LYS A 17 -1.07 -33.45 16.79
N GLU A 18 -0.28 -34.36 16.25
CA GLU A 18 -0.69 -35.74 16.04
C GLU A 18 0.23 -36.64 16.87
N LYS A 19 -0.37 -37.52 17.68
CA LYS A 19 0.35 -38.58 18.44
C LYS A 19 1.52 -38.11 19.33
N GLY A 20 1.48 -36.90 19.86
CA GLY A 20 2.48 -36.38 20.80
C GLY A 20 3.71 -35.76 20.14
N GLU A 21 3.76 -35.65 18.81
CA GLU A 21 4.78 -34.91 18.09
C GLU A 21 4.24 -33.53 17.66
N GLU A 22 5.01 -32.47 17.93
CA GLU A 22 4.72 -31.12 17.46
C GLU A 22 5.38 -30.89 16.10
N GLN A 23 4.59 -30.89 15.02
CA GLN A 23 5.10 -30.60 13.68
C GLN A 23 4.76 -29.16 13.28
N VAL A 24 5.79 -28.44 12.81
CA VAL A 24 5.70 -27.05 12.34
C VAL A 24 5.61 -27.06 10.81
N GLN A 25 4.47 -26.67 10.24
CA GLN A 25 4.33 -26.47 8.80
C GLN A 25 4.25 -24.98 8.46
N GLU A 26 5.12 -24.53 7.56
CA GLU A 26 5.10 -23.18 7.00
C GLU A 26 4.39 -23.21 5.66
N CYS A 27 3.22 -22.57 5.58
CA CYS A 27 2.42 -22.51 4.37
C CYS A 27 2.42 -21.10 3.79
N GLU A 28 2.83 -20.99 2.52
CA GLU A 28 2.87 -19.74 1.77
C GLU A 28 1.54 -19.54 1.04
N LYS A 29 0.66 -18.68 1.59
CA LYS A 29 -0.55 -18.26 0.88
C LYS A 29 -0.22 -17.14 -0.11
N VAL A 30 -0.10 -17.51 -1.39
CA VAL A 30 0.02 -16.53 -2.47
C VAL A 30 -1.35 -15.93 -2.77
N VAL A 31 -1.59 -14.70 -2.26
CA VAL A 31 -2.82 -13.96 -2.59
C VAL A 31 -2.57 -13.06 -3.78
N GLU A 32 -3.41 -13.20 -4.81
CA GLU A 32 -3.38 -12.35 -6.00
C GLU A 32 -4.32 -11.15 -5.85
N TYR A 33 -3.79 -9.96 -6.11
CA TYR A 33 -4.57 -8.72 -6.11
C TYR A 33 -4.67 -8.13 -7.51
N LYS A 34 -5.87 -7.68 -7.88
CA LYS A 34 -6.13 -7.02 -9.16
C LYS A 34 -6.15 -5.52 -8.94
N VAL A 35 -5.39 -4.80 -9.76
CA VAL A 35 -5.37 -3.35 -9.79
C VAL A 35 -5.94 -2.87 -11.13
N LEU A 36 -7.04 -2.13 -11.05
CA LEU A 36 -7.68 -1.47 -12.17
C LEU A 36 -7.23 -0.02 -12.20
N ARG A 37 -6.81 0.45 -13.38
CA ARG A 37 -6.55 1.86 -13.63
C ARG A 37 -7.49 2.33 -14.72
N SER A 38 -8.24 3.38 -14.44
CA SER A 38 -9.03 4.07 -15.45
C SER A 38 -8.11 4.97 -16.26
N LEU A 39 -8.17 4.85 -17.58
CA LEU A 39 -7.47 5.74 -18.49
C LEU A 39 -8.17 7.10 -18.61
N LYS A 40 -9.46 7.18 -18.27
CA LYS A 40 -10.26 8.40 -18.43
C LYS A 40 -9.91 9.46 -17.37
N ASP A 41 -9.83 9.05 -16.11
CA ASP A 41 -9.68 9.95 -14.97
C ASP A 41 -8.45 9.61 -14.11
N GLY A 42 -7.62 8.65 -14.55
CA GLY A 42 -6.44 8.20 -13.82
C GLY A 42 -6.74 7.55 -12.46
N SER A 43 -7.99 7.14 -12.20
CA SER A 43 -8.31 6.41 -10.96
C SER A 43 -7.60 5.07 -10.91
N VAL A 44 -7.21 4.65 -9.71
CA VAL A 44 -6.63 3.36 -9.39
C VAL A 44 -7.43 2.71 -8.27
N GLU A 45 -7.87 1.49 -8.52
CA GLU A 45 -8.59 0.66 -7.56
C GLU A 45 -7.92 -0.69 -7.41
N CYS A 46 -7.79 -1.17 -6.18
CA CYS A 46 -7.24 -2.49 -5.88
C CYS A 46 -8.30 -3.35 -5.18
N THR A 47 -8.35 -4.63 -5.50
CA THR A 47 -9.25 -5.60 -4.86
C THR A 47 -9.03 -5.73 -3.35
N CYS A 48 -7.89 -5.29 -2.82
CA CYS A 48 -7.67 -5.21 -1.38
C CYS A 48 -8.46 -4.07 -0.70
N ARG A 49 -9.11 -3.16 -1.45
CA ARG A 49 -9.98 -2.08 -0.95
C ARG A 49 -9.36 -1.23 0.18
N HIS A 50 -8.06 -1.00 0.11
CA HIS A 50 -7.33 -0.30 1.18
C HIS A 50 -7.72 1.18 1.28
N PHE A 51 -7.94 1.82 0.12
CA PHE A 51 -8.41 3.20 0.09
C PHE A 51 -9.80 3.34 0.73
N LEU A 52 -10.71 2.40 0.46
CA LEU A 52 -12.04 2.39 1.07
C LEU A 52 -11.98 2.19 2.60
N ARG A 53 -11.06 1.36 3.10
CA ARG A 53 -10.93 1.06 4.54
C ARG A 53 -10.13 2.10 5.32
N PHE A 54 -9.05 2.62 4.75
CA PHE A 54 -8.05 3.42 5.47
C PHE A 54 -7.87 4.83 4.90
N GLY A 55 -8.43 5.12 3.72
CA GLY A 55 -8.33 6.44 3.08
C GLY A 55 -6.99 6.72 2.40
N PHE A 56 -6.13 5.71 2.20
CA PHE A 56 -4.88 5.83 1.44
C PHE A 56 -4.63 4.58 0.57
N LEU A 57 -3.85 4.76 -0.50
CA LEU A 57 -3.55 3.72 -1.47
C LEU A 57 -2.74 2.58 -0.84
N CYS A 58 -3.03 1.33 -1.23
CA CYS A 58 -2.21 0.20 -0.83
C CYS A 58 -0.90 0.14 -1.61
N ARG A 59 0.07 -0.64 -1.11
CA ARG A 59 1.30 -0.95 -1.84
C ARG A 59 1.06 -1.50 -3.25
N HIS A 60 0.00 -2.28 -3.47
CA HIS A 60 -0.36 -2.77 -4.81
C HIS A 60 -0.70 -1.62 -5.78
N ALA A 61 -1.47 -0.64 -5.32
CA ALA A 61 -1.84 0.52 -6.12
C ALA A 61 -0.61 1.39 -6.39
N PHE A 62 0.28 1.57 -5.40
CA PHE A 62 1.56 2.25 -5.60
C PHE A 62 2.45 1.54 -6.64
N CYS A 63 2.57 0.22 -6.59
CA CYS A 63 3.29 -0.54 -7.62
C CYS A 63 2.69 -0.31 -9.02
N ALA A 64 1.36 -0.33 -9.13
CA ALA A 64 0.69 -0.09 -10.40
C ALA A 64 0.90 1.34 -10.95
N LEU A 65 0.92 2.35 -10.08
CA LEU A 65 1.24 3.73 -10.44
C LEU A 65 2.71 3.87 -10.90
N LYS A 66 3.64 3.28 -10.13
CA LYS A 66 5.06 3.27 -10.45
C LYS A 66 5.37 2.61 -11.79
N ASN A 67 4.73 1.47 -12.09
CA ASN A 67 4.89 0.76 -13.37
C ASN A 67 4.32 1.52 -14.58
N ARG A 68 3.66 2.66 -14.35
CA ARG A 68 3.11 3.53 -15.39
C ARG A 68 3.76 4.91 -15.34
N ASP A 69 4.91 5.02 -14.69
CA ASP A 69 5.71 6.23 -14.55
C ASP A 69 4.92 7.44 -14.01
N VAL A 70 3.89 7.18 -13.20
CA VAL A 70 3.12 8.22 -12.54
C VAL A 70 3.97 8.82 -11.42
N GLN A 71 4.50 10.02 -11.66
CA GLN A 71 5.39 10.72 -10.72
C GLN A 71 4.65 11.33 -9.53
N MET A 72 3.39 11.72 -9.73
CA MET A 72 2.59 12.41 -8.72
C MET A 72 1.29 11.64 -8.44
N ILE A 73 1.00 11.45 -7.15
CA ILE A 73 -0.26 10.84 -6.73
C ILE A 73 -1.41 11.81 -7.06
N PRO A 74 -2.47 11.37 -7.76
CA PRO A 74 -3.61 12.22 -8.04
C PRO A 74 -4.25 12.78 -6.76
N GLU A 75 -4.63 14.06 -6.76
CA GLU A 75 -5.09 14.76 -5.56
C GLU A 75 -6.31 14.09 -4.88
N LYS A 76 -7.17 13.43 -5.65
CA LYS A 76 -8.31 12.66 -5.14
C LYS A 76 -7.94 11.55 -4.13
N TYR A 77 -6.68 11.12 -4.12
CA TYR A 77 -6.16 10.14 -3.16
C TYR A 77 -5.45 10.76 -1.95
N ILE A 78 -5.28 12.09 -1.93
CA ILE A 78 -4.61 12.85 -0.85
C ILE A 78 -5.67 13.51 0.04
N LEU A 79 -6.26 12.70 0.92
CA LEU A 79 -7.27 13.17 1.87
C LEU A 79 -6.66 14.15 2.88
N ARG A 80 -7.43 15.17 3.29
CA ARG A 80 -7.00 16.21 4.25
C ARG A 80 -6.38 15.64 5.51
N ARG A 81 -6.96 14.57 6.07
CA ARG A 81 -6.42 13.81 7.23
C ARG A 81 -4.93 13.44 7.10
N TRP A 82 -4.46 13.16 5.90
CA TRP A 82 -3.11 12.69 5.63
C TRP A 82 -2.16 13.79 5.15
N ARG A 83 -2.64 15.03 5.04
CA ARG A 83 -1.82 16.17 4.63
C ARG A 83 -1.06 16.73 5.84
N ARG A 84 0.13 17.26 5.60
CA ARG A 84 0.99 17.85 6.64
C ARG A 84 0.48 19.21 7.12
N ASP A 85 -0.33 19.89 6.31
CA ASP A 85 -0.90 21.19 6.61
C ASP A 85 -1.86 21.16 7.81
N ILE A 86 -2.45 20.00 8.12
CA ILE A 86 -3.32 19.86 9.31
C ILE A 86 -2.55 20.02 10.62
N ILE A 87 -1.24 19.77 10.60
CA ILE A 87 -0.39 19.88 11.78
C ILE A 87 -0.03 21.37 11.94
N PRO A 88 -0.46 22.03 13.05
CA PRO A 88 -0.09 23.41 13.32
C PRO A 88 1.41 23.61 13.22
N SER A 89 1.86 24.74 12.65
CA SER A 89 3.27 25.03 12.43
C SER A 89 4.12 24.85 13.70
N ALA A 90 3.59 25.25 14.86
CA ALA A 90 4.22 25.06 16.17
C ALA A 90 4.48 23.59 16.55
N LEU A 91 3.71 22.65 16.01
CA LEU A 91 3.81 21.21 16.26
C LEU A 91 4.59 20.46 15.17
N ARG A 92 5.02 21.14 14.10
CA ARG A 92 5.83 20.55 13.01
C ARG A 92 7.30 20.33 13.42
N ARG A 93 7.59 19.91 14.66
CA ARG A 93 8.97 19.56 15.06
C ARG A 93 9.37 18.21 14.44
N ASN A 94 10.18 18.30 13.38
CA ASN A 94 11.04 17.27 12.78
C ASN A 94 10.51 15.83 12.73
N THR A 95 9.22 15.63 12.41
CA THR A 95 8.69 14.30 12.13
C THR A 95 9.12 13.84 10.73
N ASN A 96 10.10 12.92 10.71
CA ASN A 96 10.55 12.08 9.59
C ASN A 96 10.78 12.80 8.24
N ARG A 97 12.01 13.25 8.03
CA ARG A 97 12.52 13.68 6.72
C ARG A 97 12.65 12.49 5.78
N TYR A 98 11.64 12.20 4.97
CA TYR A 98 11.98 11.95 3.56
C TYR A 98 12.38 13.31 3.02
N GLU A 99 13.68 13.53 2.85
CA GLU A 99 14.27 14.82 2.52
C GLU A 99 13.48 15.50 1.39
N GLU A 100 13.01 16.72 1.64
CA GLU A 100 12.44 17.59 0.61
C GLU A 100 13.58 17.96 -0.35
N LYS A 101 13.83 17.12 -1.36
CA LYS A 101 14.66 17.51 -2.50
C LYS A 101 13.90 18.62 -3.22
N LYS A 102 14.41 19.84 -3.12
CA LYS A 102 13.92 20.98 -3.89
C LYS A 102 14.16 20.67 -5.37
N CYS A 103 13.11 20.32 -6.10
CA CYS A 103 13.16 20.36 -7.56
C CYS A 103 13.10 21.84 -7.95
N THR A 104 14.24 22.41 -8.35
CA THR A 104 14.31 23.70 -9.03
C THR A 104 14.09 23.48 -10.52
N ASN A 105 13.19 24.28 -11.11
CA ASN A 105 12.98 24.36 -12.57
C ASN A 105 14.20 24.92 -13.29
#